data_AF-A0A060BXT3-F1
#
_entry.id   AF-A0A060BXT3-F1
#
_cell.length_a   1.000
_cell.length_b   1.000
_cell.length_c   1.000
_cell.angle_alpha   90.00
_cell.angle_beta   90.00
_cell.angle_gamma   90.00
#
_symmetry.space_group_name_H-M   'P 1'
#
loop_
_entity.id
_entity.type
_entity.pdbx_description
1 polymer ?
#
loop_
_entity_poly.entity_id
_entity_poly.type
_entity_poly.pdbx_seq_one_letter_code
_entity_poly.pdbx_strand_id
1 'polypeptide(L)' 'MVNIWHPYQCMVTFNMSRSASYFESGTGRGMGFRDSCQDLMGFVHMIPARARERILDIAATQRADGSAYHQYQP' A
#
# COMPACT_ATOMS: atom_id res chain seq x y z
N MET A 1 -20.71 -7.45 4.32
CA MET A 1 -19.49 -6.62 4.26
C MET A 1 -18.27 -7.35 4.77
N VAL A 2 -18.27 -7.83 6.02
CA VAL A 2 -17.11 -8.43 6.70
C VAL A 2 -16.46 -9.61 5.96
N ASN A 3 -17.26 -10.55 5.45
CA ASN A 3 -16.72 -11.86 5.03
C ASN A 3 -16.20 -11.92 3.59
N ILE A 4 -16.60 -10.97 2.72
CA ILE A 4 -16.31 -11.06 1.27
C ILE A 4 -15.86 -9.70 0.75
N TRP A 5 -16.79 -8.74 0.69
CA TRP A 5 -16.57 -7.49 -0.03
C TRP A 5 -15.48 -6.60 0.57
N HIS A 6 -15.40 -6.51 1.90
CA HIS A 6 -14.39 -5.68 2.55
C HIS A 6 -12.98 -6.28 2.45
N PRO A 7 -12.74 -7.57 2.77
CA PRO A 7 -11.43 -8.21 2.53
C PRO A 7 -10.99 -8.16 1.06
N TYR A 8 -11.92 -8.33 0.13
CA TYR A 8 -11.65 -8.20 -1.30
C TYR A 8 -11.12 -6.79 -1.63
N GLN A 9 -11.78 -5.74 -1.14
CA GLN A 9 -11.33 -4.37 -1.36
C GLN A 9 -9.96 -4.09 -0.72
N CYS A 10 -9.69 -4.58 0.49
CA CYS A 10 -8.36 -4.46 1.12
C CYS A 10 -7.25 -5.12 0.29
N MET A 11 -7.56 -6.23 -0.39
CA MET A 11 -6.61 -6.86 -1.31
C MET A 11 -6.42 -6.02 -2.59
N VAL A 12 -7.49 -5.41 -3.11
CA VAL A 12 -7.41 -4.51 -4.27
C VAL A 12 -6.56 -3.28 -3.96
N THR A 13 -6.73 -2.64 -2.80
CA THR A 13 -5.91 -1.48 -2.41
C THR A 13 -4.44 -1.85 -2.23
N PHE A 14 -4.15 -3.04 -1.68
CA PHE A 14 -2.77 -3.52 -1.62
C PHE A 14 -2.11 -3.71 -3.00
N ASN A 15 -2.85 -4.29 -3.96
CA ASN A 15 -2.36 -4.56 -5.31
C ASN A 15 -2.26 -3.30 -6.17
N MET A 16 -3.25 -2.39 -6.06
CA MET A 16 -3.38 -1.23 -6.95
C MET A 16 -2.97 0.09 -6.32
N SER A 17 -2.82 0.14 -4.99
CA SER A 17 -2.67 1.39 -4.22
C SER A 17 -3.70 2.44 -4.66
N ARG A 18 -3.24 3.55 -5.22
CA ARG A 18 -4.01 4.66 -5.80
C ARG A 18 -3.60 4.88 -7.27
N SER A 19 -3.07 3.85 -7.92
CA SER A 19 -2.53 3.95 -9.28
C SER A 19 -3.62 4.19 -10.32
N ALA A 20 -4.64 3.34 -10.35
CA ALA A 20 -5.67 3.37 -11.40
C ALA A 20 -7.07 3.07 -10.84
N SER A 21 -8.04 3.89 -11.24
CA SER A 21 -9.48 3.68 -11.04
C SER A 21 -10.24 4.44 -12.12
N TYR A 22 -11.57 4.52 -12.04
CA TYR A 22 -12.35 5.38 -12.96
C TYR A 22 -12.17 6.88 -12.66
N PHE A 23 -11.43 7.23 -11.61
CA PHE A 23 -11.08 8.60 -11.25
C PHE A 23 -9.55 8.83 -11.25
N GLU A 24 -8.77 7.83 -10.84
CA GLU A 24 -7.31 7.86 -10.87
C GLU A 24 -6.80 7.38 -12.23
N SER A 25 -6.15 8.28 -12.98
CA SER A 25 -5.86 8.09 -14.41
C SER A 25 -4.77 7.04 -14.75
N GLY A 26 -4.08 6.45 -13.77
CA GLY A 26 -2.96 5.54 -14.06
C GLY A 26 -1.65 6.23 -14.45
N THR A 27 -1.64 7.56 -14.54
CA THR A 27 -0.46 8.34 -14.97
C THR A 27 0.46 8.69 -13.80
N GLY A 28 -0.11 8.93 -12.61
CA GLY A 28 0.61 9.13 -11.36
C GLY A 28 1.21 7.82 -10.87
N ARG A 29 2.49 7.61 -11.16
CA ARG A 29 3.23 6.43 -10.74
C ARG A 29 3.83 6.70 -9.37
N GLY A 30 3.22 6.12 -8.35
CA GLY A 30 3.83 6.03 -7.03
C GLY A 30 2.81 5.70 -5.96
N MET A 31 3.24 4.89 -5.01
CA MET A 31 2.50 4.43 -3.86
C MET A 31 2.84 5.34 -2.66
N GLY A 32 1.84 5.90 -2.00
CA GLY A 32 2.06 6.76 -0.84
C GLY A 32 2.65 5.97 0.33
N PHE A 33 3.67 6.51 1.02
CA PHE A 33 4.24 5.87 2.22
C PHE A 33 3.15 5.70 3.29
N ARG A 34 2.40 6.78 3.55
CA ARG A 34 1.26 6.78 4.49
C ARG A 34 0.19 5.79 4.06
N ASP A 35 -0.21 5.81 2.79
CA ASP A 35 -1.28 4.94 2.27
C ASP A 35 -0.89 3.46 2.37
N SER A 36 0.39 3.12 2.14
CA SER A 36 0.89 1.76 2.28
C SER A 36 0.81 1.24 3.71
N CYS A 37 1.21 2.08 4.68
CA CYS A 37 1.09 1.75 6.10
C CYS A 37 -0.38 1.57 6.52
N GLN A 38 -1.29 2.35 5.96
CA GLN A 38 -2.72 2.24 6.27
C GLN A 38 -3.35 1.01 5.63
N ASP A 39 -3.06 0.75 4.36
CA ASP A 39 -3.57 -0.43 3.65
C ASP A 39 -3.10 -1.73 4.33
N LEU A 40 -1.87 -1.75 4.88
CA LEU A 40 -1.30 -2.87 5.65
C LEU A 40 -2.19 -3.36 6.79
N MET A 41 -2.83 -2.46 7.53
CA MET A 41 -3.75 -2.83 8.62
C MET A 41 -4.95 -3.65 8.11
N GLY A 42 -5.36 -3.43 6.86
CA GLY A 42 -6.49 -4.11 6.23
C GLY A 42 -6.17 -5.48 5.63
N PHE A 43 -4.91 -5.78 5.28
CA PHE A 43 -4.57 -7.03 4.56
C PHE A 43 -3.55 -7.94 5.26
N VAL A 44 -2.88 -7.49 6.33
CA VAL A 44 -1.82 -8.27 7.00
C VAL A 44 -2.28 -9.66 7.44
N HIS A 45 -3.54 -9.80 7.85
CA HIS A 45 -4.13 -11.07 8.28
C HIS A 45 -4.42 -12.04 7.12
N MET A 46 -4.43 -11.56 5.87
CA MET A 46 -4.68 -12.39 4.68
C MET A 46 -3.38 -12.92 4.06
N ILE A 47 -2.33 -12.09 3.96
CA ILE A 47 -1.07 -12.41 3.27
C ILE A 47 0.18 -11.87 4.02
N PRO A 48 0.48 -12.39 5.23
CA PRO A 48 1.50 -11.82 6.12
C PRO A 48 2.92 -11.80 5.52
N ALA A 49 3.26 -12.76 4.66
CA ALA A 49 4.56 -12.78 3.99
C ALA A 49 4.77 -11.56 3.07
N ARG A 50 3.76 -11.22 2.26
CA ARG A 50 3.78 -10.04 1.38
C ARG A 50 3.62 -8.73 2.16
N ALA A 51 2.93 -8.77 3.29
CA ALA A 51 2.88 -7.64 4.21
C ALA A 51 4.28 -7.31 4.76
N ARG A 52 5.05 -8.32 5.17
CA ARG A 52 6.43 -8.14 5.62
C ARG A 52 7.32 -7.57 4.52
N GLU A 53 7.23 -8.10 3.32
CA GLU A 53 7.95 -7.58 2.14
C GLU A 53 7.65 -6.10 1.94
N ARG A 54 6.35 -5.73 1.89
CA ARG A 54 5.93 -4.34 1.76
C ARG A 54 6.50 -3.42 2.84
N ILE A 55 6.56 -3.87 4.10
CA ILE A 55 7.14 -3.07 5.20
C ILE A 55 8.62 -2.81 4.93
N LEU A 56 9.37 -3.82 4.49
CA LEU A 56 10.80 -3.66 4.20
C LEU A 56 11.02 -2.72 3.01
N ASP A 57 10.21 -2.83 1.95
CA ASP A 57 10.30 -1.97 0.77
C ASP A 57 10.08 -0.50 1.12
N ILE A 58 9.01 -0.18 1.86
CA ILE A 58 8.71 1.21 2.22
C ILE A 58 9.71 1.77 3.23
N ALA A 59 10.15 0.95 4.20
CA ALA A 59 11.14 1.37 5.18
C ALA A 59 12.51 1.63 4.55
N ALA A 60 12.87 0.92 3.47
CA ALA A 60 14.10 1.17 2.71
C ALA A 60 14.13 2.56 2.04
N THR A 61 12.97 3.23 1.93
CA THR A 61 12.87 4.61 1.41
C THR A 61 12.93 5.69 2.50
N GLN A 62 13.01 5.30 3.77
CA GLN A 62 13.18 6.26 4.87
C GLN A 62 14.62 6.82 4.89
N ARG A 63 14.75 8.11 5.17
CA ARG A 63 16.04 8.79 5.31
C ARG A 63 16.60 8.62 6.72
N ALA A 64 17.90 8.84 6.87
CA ALA A 64 18.60 8.69 8.16
C ALA A 64 18.11 9.67 9.25
N ASP A 65 17.52 10.80 8.87
CA ASP A 65 16.91 11.77 9.80
C ASP A 65 15.49 11.38 10.25
N GLY A 66 14.98 10.23 9.80
CA GLY A 66 13.65 9.72 10.11
C GLY A 66 12.55 10.22 9.18
N SER A 67 12.82 11.20 8.31
CA SER A 67 11.86 11.61 7.27
C SER A 67 11.72 10.53 6.19
N ALA A 68 10.59 10.49 5.49
CA ALA A 68 10.34 9.52 4.42
C ALA A 68 9.94 10.23 3.13
N TYR A 69 10.20 9.59 1.98
CA TYR A 69 9.58 10.04 0.75
C TYR A 69 8.06 9.98 0.88
N HIS A 70 7.38 11.05 0.47
CA HIS A 70 5.92 11.11 0.52
C HIS A 70 5.29 10.01 -0.35
N GLN A 71 5.94 9.74 -1.49
CA GLN A 71 5.52 8.77 -2.48
C GLN A 71 6.74 7.94 -2.90
N TYR A 72 6.59 6.62 -2.97
CA TYR A 72 7.62 5.69 -3.41
C TYR A 72 7.13 4.92 -4.63
N GLN A 73 8.05 4.50 -5.50
CA GLN A 73 7.70 3.67 -6.66
C GLN A 73 7.86 2.20 -6.26
N PRO A 74 6.76 1.41 -6.16
CA PRO A 74 6.82 -0.02 -5.94
C PRO A 74 7.36 -0.77 -7.16
#